data_AF-A0A962FRR1-F1
#
_entry.id   AF-A0A962FRR1-F1
#
_cell.length_a   1.000
_cell.length_b   1.000
_cell.length_c   1.000
_cell.angle_alpha   90.00
_cell.angle_beta   90.00
_cell.angle_gamma   90.00
#
_symmetry.space_group_name_H-M   'P 1'
#
loop_
_entity.id
_entity.type
_entity.pdbx_description
1 polymer ?
#
loop_
_entity_poly.entity_id
_entity_poly.type
_entity_poly.pdbx_seq_one_letter_code
_entity_poly.pdbx_strand_id
1 'polypeptide(L)'
;MSDTPDKEPVSASFDLTAVKQKEGKYTSIPDRKVNVREVFGIDVDWQVNGFSDDANPNIPKIDETYQFDPETTLAILAGFEHNRRVLVQGYHGTGKSSHIEQVAARLNWPCVRINLDSHVSRLDLLGKDMIVLKEGKQITEYKEGLLPWSLQNPVALVFDEYDAGRPDVMFVI
;
A
#
# COMPACT_ATOMS: atom_id res chain seq x y z
N MET A 1 21.71 29.40 -35.69
CA MET A 1 20.60 29.89 -34.85
C MET A 1 19.42 28.97 -35.08
N SER A 2 19.27 27.97 -34.22
CA SER A 2 18.10 27.09 -34.19
C SER A 2 17.80 26.88 -32.71
N ASP A 3 16.87 27.70 -32.19
CA ASP A 3 16.29 27.55 -30.87
C ASP A 3 15.55 26.22 -30.80
N THR A 4 16.13 25.26 -30.10
CA THR A 4 15.39 24.12 -29.55
C THR A 4 14.85 24.60 -28.21
N PRO A 5 13.52 24.67 -27.98
CA PRO A 5 13.03 24.99 -26.65
C PRO A 5 13.38 23.85 -25.72
N ASP A 6 14.18 24.17 -24.70
CA ASP A 6 14.47 23.33 -23.54
C ASP A 6 13.18 22.74 -23.00
N LYS A 7 13.08 21.41 -23.02
CA LYS A 7 12.08 20.69 -22.23
C LYS A 7 12.53 20.76 -20.78
N GLU A 8 11.97 21.70 -20.02
CA GLU A 8 12.05 21.66 -18.57
C GLU A 8 11.60 20.27 -18.05
N PRO A 9 12.35 19.66 -17.12
CA PRO A 9 11.90 18.42 -16.49
C PRO A 9 10.69 18.75 -15.64
N VAL A 10 9.53 18.26 -16.07
CA VAL A 10 8.31 18.28 -15.27
C VAL A 10 8.63 17.63 -13.93
N SER A 11 8.51 18.45 -12.89
CA SER A 11 8.73 18.16 -11.48
C SER A 11 8.31 16.74 -11.08
N ALA A 12 9.27 16.00 -10.52
CA ALA A 12 9.14 14.76 -9.76
C ALA A 12 7.77 14.06 -9.91
N SER A 13 7.63 13.29 -10.97
CA SER A 13 6.55 12.32 -11.14
C SER A 13 6.63 11.29 -10.01
N PHE A 14 5.66 11.33 -9.10
CA PHE A 14 5.33 10.17 -8.26
C PHE A 14 5.04 9.00 -9.18
N ASP A 15 5.75 7.90 -8.98
CA ASP A 15 5.54 6.71 -9.80
C ASP A 15 4.31 5.94 -9.32
N LEU A 16 3.14 6.46 -9.70
CA LEU A 16 1.82 5.81 -9.61
C LEU A 16 1.77 4.45 -10.36
N THR A 17 2.85 4.03 -11.04
CA THR A 17 2.89 2.80 -11.83
C THR A 17 3.17 1.52 -11.02
N ALA A 18 3.60 1.63 -9.77
CA ALA A 18 3.86 0.43 -8.95
C ALA A 18 2.58 -0.27 -8.47
N VAL A 19 1.45 0.44 -8.38
CA VAL A 19 0.13 -0.21 -8.27
C VAL A 19 -0.18 -0.78 -9.63
N LYS A 20 0.19 -2.04 -9.86
CA LYS A 20 -0.19 -2.75 -11.08
C LYS A 20 -1.72 -2.90 -11.08
N GLN A 21 -2.38 -2.01 -11.82
CA GLN A 21 -3.79 -2.17 -12.13
C GLN A 21 -3.97 -3.32 -13.11
N LYS A 22 -4.89 -4.22 -12.75
CA LYS A 22 -5.42 -5.35 -13.53
C LYS A 22 -4.39 -6.38 -14.00
N GLU A 23 -4.36 -7.51 -13.29
CA GLU A 23 -4.30 -8.85 -13.90
C GLU A 23 -4.48 -9.99 -12.88
N GLY A 24 -4.33 -9.72 -11.57
CA GLY A 24 -4.68 -10.68 -10.53
C GLY A 24 -6.18 -10.70 -10.25
N LYS A 25 -6.81 -11.88 -10.26
CA LYS A 25 -8.08 -12.09 -9.55
C LYS A 25 -7.78 -11.87 -8.07
N TYR A 26 -8.06 -10.68 -7.56
CA TYR A 26 -8.10 -10.49 -6.13
C TYR A 26 -9.22 -11.38 -5.58
N THR A 27 -8.87 -12.52 -5.00
CA THR A 27 -9.83 -13.36 -4.29
C THR A 27 -10.23 -12.59 -3.05
N SER A 28 -11.52 -12.30 -2.87
CA SER A 28 -11.99 -11.38 -1.82
C SER A 28 -11.90 -11.97 -0.40
N ILE A 29 -11.49 -13.23 -0.27
CA ILE A 29 -11.51 -13.97 0.99
C ILE A 29 -10.16 -14.68 1.15
N PRO A 30 -9.39 -14.34 2.21
CA PRO A 30 -8.24 -15.13 2.62
C PRO A 30 -8.62 -16.60 2.82
N ASP A 31 -7.85 -17.51 2.24
CA ASP A 31 -8.16 -18.94 2.13
C ASP A 31 -7.13 -19.84 2.83
N ARG A 32 -6.11 -19.25 3.45
CA ARG A 32 -5.04 -19.93 4.18
C ARG A 32 -5.01 -19.52 5.64
N LYS A 33 -4.79 -20.49 6.53
CA LYS A 33 -4.45 -20.24 7.94
C LYS A 33 -2.94 -20.27 8.11
N VAL A 34 -2.39 -19.26 8.76
CA VAL A 34 -0.96 -19.08 9.04
C VAL A 34 -0.74 -19.22 10.54
N ASN A 35 0.11 -20.16 10.96
CA ASN A 35 0.49 -20.34 12.36
C ASN A 35 1.50 -19.24 12.76
N VAL A 36 1.16 -18.45 13.78
CA VAL A 36 1.98 -17.30 14.16
C VAL A 36 3.34 -17.71 14.73
N ARG A 37 3.37 -18.80 15.51
CA ARG A 37 4.60 -19.35 16.09
C ARG A 37 5.57 -19.83 15.01
N GLU A 38 5.05 -20.55 14.02
CA GLU A 38 5.89 -21.13 12.95
C GLU A 38 6.41 -20.06 11.99
N VAL A 39 5.59 -19.08 11.64
CA VAL A 39 5.92 -18.12 10.57
C VAL A 39 6.65 -16.88 11.08
N PHE A 40 6.32 -16.41 12.30
CA PHE A 40 6.91 -15.19 12.88
C PHE A 40 7.86 -15.48 14.04
N GLY A 41 7.94 -16.72 14.52
CA GLY A 41 8.80 -17.08 15.66
C GLY A 41 8.31 -16.54 17.01
N ILE A 42 7.03 -16.17 17.11
CA ILE A 42 6.42 -15.59 18.32
C ILE A 42 5.66 -16.69 19.05
N ASP A 43 6.02 -16.96 20.31
CA ASP A 43 5.41 -18.03 21.08
C ASP A 43 3.97 -17.71 21.56
N VAL A 44 3.02 -17.82 20.64
CA VAL A 44 1.59 -17.68 20.88
C VAL A 44 0.82 -18.78 20.15
N ASP A 45 -0.25 -19.28 20.78
CA ASP A 45 -1.18 -20.22 20.15
C ASP A 45 -2.24 -19.44 19.38
N TRP A 46 -1.87 -18.95 18.20
CA TRP A 46 -2.73 -18.15 17.33
C TRP A 46 -2.52 -18.50 15.86
N GLN A 47 -3.62 -18.61 15.13
CA GLN A 47 -3.63 -18.71 13.68
C GLN A 47 -4.36 -17.52 13.07
N VAL A 48 -3.77 -16.94 12.03
CA VAL A 48 -4.29 -15.77 11.32
C VAL A 48 -4.57 -16.10 9.86
N ASN A 49 -5.49 -15.35 9.26
CA ASN A 49 -5.82 -15.49 7.85
C ASN A 49 -4.72 -14.90 6.95
N GLY A 50 -4.46 -15.57 5.84
CA GLY A 50 -3.65 -15.09 4.72
C GLY A 50 -4.15 -15.67 3.41
N PHE A 51 -3.51 -15.30 2.31
CA PHE A 51 -3.82 -15.83 0.99
C PHE A 51 -2.91 -17.01 0.65
N SER A 52 -3.44 -17.98 -0.09
CA SER A 52 -2.67 -19.04 -0.73
C SER A 52 -1.98 -18.55 -2.00
N ASP A 53 -2.65 -17.65 -2.75
CA ASP A 53 -2.15 -17.03 -3.97
C ASP A 53 -1.01 -16.03 -3.67
N ASP A 54 0.14 -16.23 -4.29
CA ASP A 54 1.33 -15.39 -4.20
C ASP A 54 1.63 -14.63 -5.50
N ALA A 55 0.79 -14.78 -6.53
CA ALA A 55 1.01 -14.18 -7.85
C ALA A 55 0.72 -12.67 -7.89
N ASN A 56 0.09 -12.13 -6.84
CA ASN A 56 -0.29 -10.73 -6.81
C ASN A 56 0.96 -9.84 -6.73
N PRO A 57 1.18 -8.93 -7.69
CA PRO A 57 2.39 -8.11 -7.76
C PRO A 57 2.53 -7.10 -6.62
N ASN A 58 1.43 -6.81 -5.90
CA ASN A 58 1.44 -5.92 -4.75
C ASN A 58 1.77 -6.66 -3.43
N ILE A 59 2.02 -7.97 -3.46
CA ILE A 59 2.55 -8.67 -2.29
C ILE A 59 4.03 -8.27 -2.12
N PRO A 60 4.44 -7.76 -0.94
CA PRO A 60 5.84 -7.40 -0.72
C PRO A 60 6.75 -8.63 -0.79
N LYS A 61 8.00 -8.42 -1.15
CA LYS A 61 9.00 -9.51 -1.17
C LYS A 61 9.36 -9.93 0.25
N ILE A 62 9.44 -11.23 0.47
CA ILE A 62 9.90 -11.79 1.73
C ILE A 62 11.41 -11.49 1.88
N ASP A 63 11.77 -10.95 3.04
CA ASP A 63 13.13 -10.97 3.56
C ASP A 63 13.24 -12.10 4.60
N GLU A 64 14.05 -13.11 4.29
CA GLU A 64 14.26 -14.27 5.16
C GLU A 64 15.08 -13.92 6.41
N THR A 65 15.83 -12.80 6.37
CA THR A 65 16.69 -12.35 7.46
C THR A 65 15.98 -11.40 8.43
N TYR A 66 14.73 -11.03 8.12
CA TYR A 66 13.97 -10.08 8.93
C TYR A 66 13.68 -10.63 10.33
N GLN A 67 13.92 -9.80 11.35
CA GLN A 67 13.64 -10.12 12.75
C GLN A 67 12.37 -9.40 13.20
N PHE A 68 11.36 -10.18 13.57
CA PHE A 68 10.09 -9.63 14.04
C PHE A 68 10.16 -9.27 15.52
N ASP A 69 9.97 -7.99 15.82
CA ASP A 69 9.49 -7.53 17.13
C ASP A 69 8.12 -8.17 17.47
N PRO A 70 7.99 -8.93 18.57
CA PRO A 70 6.77 -9.66 18.88
C PRO A 70 5.54 -8.77 19.10
N GLU A 71 5.67 -7.69 19.88
CA GLU A 71 4.53 -6.85 20.25
C GLU A 71 3.94 -6.12 19.03
N THR A 72 4.81 -5.52 18.22
CA THR A 72 4.42 -4.83 16.99
C THR A 72 3.79 -5.79 15.99
N THR A 73 4.35 -7.00 15.86
CA THR A 73 3.82 -8.02 14.96
C THR A 73 2.42 -8.46 15.37
N LEU A 74 2.19 -8.74 16.67
CA LEU A 74 0.86 -9.13 17.15
C LEU A 74 -0.19 -8.03 16.93
N ALA A 75 0.18 -6.77 17.12
CA ALA A 75 -0.70 -5.64 16.84
C ALA A 75 -1.07 -5.55 15.35
N ILE A 76 -0.09 -5.69 14.45
CA ILE A 76 -0.32 -5.67 13.00
C ILE A 76 -1.18 -6.87 12.58
N LEU A 77 -0.88 -8.07 13.07
CA LEU A 77 -1.66 -9.27 12.82
C LEU A 77 -3.12 -9.13 13.25
N ALA A 78 -3.39 -8.46 14.38
CA ALA A 78 -4.76 -8.16 14.80
C ALA A 78 -5.45 -7.17 13.85
N GLY A 79 -4.68 -6.28 13.22
CA GLY A 79 -5.13 -5.42 12.12
C GLY A 79 -5.64 -6.22 10.92
N PHE A 80 -4.82 -7.15 10.42
CA PHE A 80 -5.16 -8.02 9.29
C PHE A 80 -6.35 -8.95 9.61
N GLU A 81 -6.35 -9.61 10.76
CA GLU A 81 -7.39 -10.61 11.10
C GLU A 81 -8.75 -9.97 11.40
N HIS A 82 -8.78 -8.78 12.00
CA HIS A 82 -10.00 -8.16 12.50
C HIS A 82 -10.35 -6.84 11.82
N ASN A 83 -9.69 -6.51 10.71
CA ASN A 83 -9.85 -5.25 9.99
C ASN A 83 -9.76 -4.03 10.93
N ARG A 84 -8.80 -4.05 11.86
CA ARG A 84 -8.56 -2.96 12.82
C ARG A 84 -7.56 -1.98 12.22
N ARG A 85 -7.82 -0.68 12.40
CA ARG A 85 -6.84 0.37 12.10
C ARG A 85 -5.69 0.26 13.11
N VAL A 86 -4.47 0.10 12.62
CA VAL A 86 -3.25 -0.01 13.45
C VAL A 86 -2.37 1.20 13.19
N LEU A 87 -1.96 1.88 14.26
CA LEU A 87 -0.96 2.95 14.20
C LEU A 87 0.35 2.42 14.79
N VAL A 88 1.42 2.43 14.00
CA VAL A 88 2.76 2.05 14.44
C VAL A 88 3.61 3.30 14.57
N GLN A 89 4.10 3.58 15.79
CA GLN A 89 4.89 4.76 16.10
C GLN A 89 6.30 4.38 16.56
N GLY A 90 7.28 5.22 16.24
CA GLY A 90 8.69 5.04 16.60
C GLY A 90 9.58 6.00 15.82
N TYR A 91 10.85 6.09 16.20
CA TYR A 91 11.82 6.98 15.54
C TYR A 91 11.97 6.68 14.03
N HIS A 92 12.44 7.67 13.27
CA HIS A 92 12.72 7.47 11.85
C HIS A 92 13.82 6.42 11.65
N GLY A 93 13.71 5.61 10.60
CA GLY A 93 14.72 4.59 10.27
C GLY A 93 14.68 3.32 11.13
N THR A 94 13.69 3.14 12.03
CA THR A 94 13.56 1.91 12.85
C THR A 94 12.81 0.77 12.16
N GLY A 95 12.59 0.85 10.84
CA GLY A 95 11.98 -0.23 10.06
C GLY A 95 10.45 -0.38 10.16
N LYS A 96 9.70 0.62 10.65
CA LYS A 96 8.23 0.54 10.84
C LYS A 96 7.48 0.08 9.59
N SER A 97 7.72 0.72 8.45
CA SER A 97 7.05 0.42 7.19
C SER A 97 7.46 -0.96 6.68
N SER A 98 8.76 -1.27 6.74
CA SER A 98 9.29 -2.60 6.43
C SER A 98 8.70 -3.70 7.31
N HIS A 99 8.39 -3.40 8.57
CA HIS A 99 7.75 -4.35 9.49
C HIS A 99 6.36 -4.73 9.01
N ILE A 100 5.55 -3.74 8.62
CA ILE A 100 4.21 -3.97 8.05
C ILE A 100 4.33 -4.76 6.74
N GLU A 101 5.26 -4.37 5.86
CA GLU A 101 5.52 -5.06 4.59
C GLU A 101 5.92 -6.52 4.80
N GLN A 102 6.80 -6.82 5.76
CA GLN A 102 7.22 -8.19 6.05
C GLN A 102 6.12 -9.02 6.69
N VAL A 103 5.24 -8.43 7.52
CA VAL A 103 4.04 -9.12 7.99
C VAL A 103 3.11 -9.45 6.81
N ALA A 104 2.85 -8.48 5.93
CA ALA A 104 2.02 -8.69 4.75
C ALA A 104 2.60 -9.76 3.82
N ALA A 105 3.92 -9.74 3.59
CA ALA A 105 4.64 -10.73 2.77
C ALA A 105 4.43 -12.15 3.28
N ARG A 106 4.54 -12.39 4.61
CA ARG A 106 4.33 -13.72 5.20
C ARG A 106 2.88 -14.22 5.10
N LEU A 107 1.93 -13.29 5.07
CA LEU A 107 0.51 -13.59 4.87
C LEU A 107 0.12 -13.71 3.39
N ASN A 108 1.03 -13.48 2.44
CA ASN A 108 0.73 -13.26 1.01
C ASN A 108 -0.34 -12.19 0.80
N TRP A 109 -0.36 -11.16 1.64
CA TRP A 109 -1.37 -10.12 1.59
C TRP A 109 -0.90 -8.95 0.71
N PRO A 110 -1.65 -8.55 -0.32
CA PRO A 110 -1.32 -7.38 -1.12
C PRO A 110 -1.20 -6.13 -0.24
N CYS A 111 -0.09 -5.39 -0.33
CA CYS A 111 0.19 -4.24 0.50
C CYS A 111 0.55 -3.04 -0.36
N VAL A 112 -0.17 -1.93 -0.20
CA VAL A 112 0.08 -0.69 -0.93
C VAL A 112 0.39 0.40 0.07
N ARG A 113 1.53 1.05 -0.12
CA ARG A 113 2.01 2.13 0.73
C ARG A 113 1.84 3.49 0.07
N ILE A 114 1.34 4.45 0.82
CA ILE A 114 1.21 5.86 0.45
C ILE A 114 2.05 6.66 1.42
N ASN A 115 3.10 7.33 0.94
CA ASN A 115 3.86 8.26 1.75
C ASN A 115 3.12 9.59 1.84
N LEU A 116 2.72 10.02 3.03
CA LEU A 116 1.99 11.27 3.20
C LEU A 116 2.96 12.45 3.27
N ASP A 117 3.23 13.05 2.12
CA ASP A 117 4.07 14.25 1.99
C ASP A 117 3.35 15.41 1.28
N SER A 118 4.09 16.48 0.95
CA SER A 118 3.52 17.68 0.34
C SER A 118 2.91 17.46 -1.06
N HIS A 119 3.24 16.36 -1.73
CA HIS A 119 2.81 16.08 -3.11
C HIS A 119 1.54 15.25 -3.18
N VAL A 120 1.22 14.46 -2.14
CA VAL A 120 -0.04 13.71 -2.10
C VAL A 120 -1.19 14.70 -1.94
N SER A 121 -2.16 14.64 -2.86
CA SER A 121 -3.35 15.48 -2.80
C SER A 121 -4.60 14.67 -2.47
N ARG A 122 -5.64 15.37 -1.98
CA ARG A 122 -6.98 14.79 -1.77
C ARG A 122 -7.52 14.12 -3.04
N LEU A 123 -7.20 14.65 -4.21
CA LEU A 123 -7.65 14.11 -5.49
C LEU A 123 -6.97 12.79 -5.84
N ASP A 124 -5.75 12.54 -5.36
CA ASP A 124 -5.08 11.25 -5.60
C ASP A 124 -5.69 10.15 -4.72
N LEU A 125 -6.23 10.52 -3.55
CA LEU A 125 -6.93 9.59 -2.67
C LEU A 125 -8.38 9.33 -3.12
N LEU A 126 -9.13 10.36 -3.53
CA LEU A 126 -10.55 10.23 -3.87
C LEU A 126 -10.83 10.00 -5.36
N GLY A 127 -9.94 10.45 -6.24
CA GLY A 127 -10.10 10.42 -7.70
C GLY A 127 -10.33 11.81 -8.30
N LYS A 128 -10.15 11.89 -9.62
CA LYS A 128 -10.28 13.13 -10.40
C LYS A 128 -10.60 12.86 -11.85
N ASP A 129 -11.31 13.78 -12.49
CA ASP A 129 -11.44 13.81 -13.94
C ASP A 129 -10.10 14.21 -14.57
N MET A 130 -9.60 13.38 -15.48
CA MET A 130 -8.35 13.62 -16.20
C MET A 130 -8.63 13.75 -17.69
N ILE A 131 -7.93 14.68 -18.35
CA ILE A 131 -7.91 14.76 -19.80
C ILE A 131 -6.87 13.77 -20.30
N VAL A 132 -7.31 12.79 -21.06
CA VAL A 132 -6.43 11.80 -21.71
C VAL A 132 -6.56 11.90 -23.22
N LEU A 133 -5.46 11.61 -23.92
CA LEU A 133 -5.46 11.51 -25.38
C LEU A 133 -5.78 10.08 -25.78
N LYS A 134 -6.91 9.87 -26.45
CA LYS A 134 -7.28 8.57 -27.03
C LYS A 134 -7.52 8.77 -28.52
N GLU A 135 -6.73 8.07 -29.34
CA GLU A 135 -6.79 8.18 -30.81
C GLU A 135 -6.65 9.63 -31.30
N GLY A 136 -5.79 10.43 -30.65
CA GLY A 136 -5.55 11.82 -30.99
C GLY A 136 -6.65 12.81 -30.56
N LYS A 137 -7.71 12.35 -29.91
CA LYS A 137 -8.77 13.19 -29.35
C LYS A 137 -8.58 13.38 -27.85
N GLN A 138 -8.77 14.62 -27.38
CA GLN A 138 -8.84 14.91 -25.94
C GLN A 138 -10.21 14.46 -25.43
N ILE A 139 -10.21 13.48 -24.52
CA ILE A 139 -11.41 13.02 -23.84
C ILE A 139 -11.22 13.16 -22.33
N THR A 140 -12.32 13.42 -21.63
CA THR A 140 -12.34 13.43 -20.16
C THR A 140 -12.66 12.02 -19.67
N GLU A 141 -11.76 11.46 -18.87
CA GLU A 141 -11.91 10.16 -18.23
C GLU A 141 -11.78 10.32 -16.72
N TYR A 142 -12.71 9.74 -15.97
CA TYR A 142 -12.61 9.71 -14.52
C TYR A 142 -11.54 8.70 -14.10
N LYS A 143 -10.52 9.18 -13.38
CA LYS A 143 -9.51 8.32 -12.76
C LYS A 143 -9.87 8.11 -11.30
N GLU A 144 -10.14 6.85 -10.95
CA GLU A 144 -10.40 6.42 -9.57
C GLU A 144 -9.19 6.68 -8.66
N GLY A 145 -9.47 7.15 -7.44
CA GLY A 145 -8.45 7.38 -6.40
C GLY A 145 -8.08 6.12 -5.63
N LEU A 146 -7.02 6.21 -4.83
CA LEU A 146 -6.49 5.06 -4.07
C LEU A 146 -7.47 4.53 -3.00
N LEU A 147 -8.24 5.40 -2.34
CA LEU A 147 -9.18 4.98 -1.31
C LEU A 147 -10.34 4.15 -1.90
N PRO A 148 -11.12 4.64 -2.89
CA PRO A 148 -12.16 3.82 -3.53
C PRO A 148 -11.62 2.52 -4.14
N TRP A 149 -10.44 2.57 -4.75
CA TRP A 149 -9.79 1.38 -5.29
C TRP A 149 -9.48 0.37 -4.17
N SER A 150 -8.89 0.80 -3.06
CA SER A 150 -8.55 -0.08 -1.94
C SER A 150 -9.77 -0.70 -1.26
N LEU A 151 -10.93 -0.03 -1.29
CA LEU A 151 -12.17 -0.60 -0.74
C LEU A 151 -12.73 -1.75 -1.59
N GLN A 152 -12.39 -1.78 -2.89
CA GLN A 152 -12.82 -2.82 -3.83
C GLN A 152 -11.82 -3.97 -3.94
N ASN A 153 -10.63 -3.84 -3.35
CA ASN A 153 -9.56 -4.83 -3.43
C ASN A 153 -9.14 -5.26 -2.01
N PRO A 154 -8.93 -6.56 -1.74
CA PRO A 154 -8.40 -7.07 -0.49
C PRO A 154 -6.92 -6.70 -0.36
N VAL A 155 -6.65 -5.46 0.05
CA VAL A 155 -5.31 -4.87 0.15
C VAL A 155 -5.14 -4.22 1.51
N ALA A 156 -3.94 -4.36 2.08
CA ALA A 156 -3.53 -3.53 3.21
C ALA A 156 -3.06 -2.17 2.68
N LEU A 157 -3.78 -1.12 3.05
CA LEU A 157 -3.39 0.25 2.71
C LEU A 157 -2.58 0.87 3.86
N VAL A 158 -1.33 1.20 3.59
CA VAL A 158 -0.39 1.75 4.58
C VAL A 158 -0.19 3.23 4.31
N PHE A 159 -0.58 4.07 5.27
CA PHE A 159 -0.22 5.49 5.27
C PHE A 159 1.09 5.68 6.03
N ASP A 160 2.18 5.88 5.29
CA ASP A 160 3.49 6.17 5.84
C ASP A 160 3.65 7.68 6.09
N GLU A 161 4.54 8.04 7.02
CA GLU A 161 4.77 9.44 7.43
C GLU A 161 3.46 10.17 7.81
N TYR A 162 2.59 9.48 8.56
CA TYR A 162 1.24 9.96 8.91
C TYR A 162 1.22 11.36 9.52
N ASP A 163 2.27 11.73 10.26
CA ASP A 163 2.48 13.04 10.89
C ASP A 163 2.84 14.16 9.91
N ALA A 164 3.36 13.83 8.73
CA ALA A 164 3.66 14.79 7.65
C ALA A 164 2.45 15.09 6.74
N GLY A 165 1.34 14.35 6.92
CA GLY A 165 0.16 14.49 6.10
C GLY A 165 -0.51 15.86 6.21
N ARG A 166 -0.81 16.46 5.05
CA ARG A 166 -1.47 17.77 4.97
C ARG A 166 -2.90 17.70 5.52
N PRO A 167 -3.39 18.71 6.26
CA PRO A 167 -4.73 18.65 6.87
C PRO A 167 -5.87 18.32 5.90
N ASP A 168 -5.82 18.81 4.66
CA ASP A 168 -6.84 18.54 3.64
C ASP A 168 -6.83 17.10 3.11
N VAL A 169 -5.67 16.43 3.19
CA VAL A 169 -5.48 15.00 2.88
C VAL A 169 -5.91 14.16 4.07
N MET A 170 -5.50 14.54 5.28
CA MET A 170 -5.86 13.82 6.51
C MET A 170 -7.36 13.80 6.76
N PHE A 171 -8.08 14.85 6.36
CA PHE A 171 -9.54 14.93 6.51
C PHE A 171 -10.30 13.80 5.78
N VAL A 172 -9.70 13.16 4.77
CA VAL A 172 -10.38 12.13 3.97
C VAL A 172 -10.04 10.69 4.36
N ILE A 173 -9.17 10.50 5.35
CA ILE A 173 -8.68 9.19 5.87
C ILE A 173 -9.37 8.87 7.21
#